data_AF-A0A7S0RD69-F1
#
_entry.id   AF-A0A7S0RD69-F1
#
_cell.length_a   1.000
_cell.length_b   1.000
_cell.length_c   1.000
_cell.angle_alpha   90.00
_cell.angle_beta   90.00
_cell.angle_gamma   90.00
#
_symmetry.space_group_name_H-M   'P 1'
#
loop_
_entity.id
_entity.type
_entity.pdbx_description
1 polymer ?
#
loop_
_entity_poly.entity_id
_entity_poly.type
_entity_poly.pdbx_seq_one_letter_code
_entity_poly.pdbx_strand_id
1 'polypeptide(L)'
;GFVYKSFSADRGRSWSTPSMVVTLPNPDSRVALLKLSNGLVALAFNDHQRPIAVLGAASGEGENATKAAEAPTRERYRLTVALSADGEGWHRVGIVDPPAGSSEGGEQEPTAGFQQPQFQYPVLLERAGSLLVGYTWAVLSKSADEADMDSGAMGAEGYELRLAEFDLAALLAGFEEVRARAERLRQQAELRRAAAEAAKAAEAAKA
;
A
#
# COMPACT_ATOMS: atom_id res chain seq x y z
N GLY A 1 -8.76 3.92 2.37
CA GLY A 1 -9.56 2.79 1.85
C GLY A 1 -8.74 1.52 1.90
N PHE A 2 -9.25 0.45 1.30
CA PHE A 2 -8.58 -0.85 1.20
C PHE A 2 -8.82 -1.43 -0.19
N VAL A 3 -7.97 -2.38 -0.59
CA VAL A 3 -8.22 -3.19 -1.79
C VAL A 3 -9.39 -4.14 -1.52
N TYR A 4 -10.28 -4.29 -2.50
CA TYR A 4 -11.35 -5.27 -2.51
C TYR A 4 -11.04 -6.37 -3.52
N LYS A 5 -11.47 -7.60 -3.22
CA LYS A 5 -11.33 -8.74 -4.11
C LYS A 5 -12.67 -9.46 -4.31
N SER A 6 -12.80 -10.10 -5.47
CA SER A 6 -13.90 -11.01 -5.78
C SER A 6 -13.36 -12.13 -6.66
N PHE A 7 -14.02 -13.28 -6.63
CA PHE A 7 -13.64 -14.48 -7.37
C PHE A 7 -14.70 -14.83 -8.41
N SER A 8 -14.24 -15.32 -9.57
CA SER A 8 -15.10 -15.90 -10.59
C SER A 8 -14.65 -17.32 -10.93
N ALA A 9 -15.58 -18.27 -10.84
CA ALA A 9 -15.37 -19.66 -11.23
C ALA A 9 -15.70 -19.94 -12.70
N ASP A 10 -16.35 -18.99 -13.38
CA ASP A 10 -17.00 -19.18 -14.68
C ASP A 10 -16.48 -18.23 -15.77
N ARG A 11 -15.20 -17.84 -15.63
CA ARG A 11 -14.48 -16.96 -16.56
C ARG A 11 -15.09 -15.56 -16.66
N GLY A 12 -15.56 -15.04 -15.54
CA GLY A 12 -16.02 -13.66 -15.38
C GLY A 12 -17.50 -13.43 -15.67
N ARG A 13 -18.31 -14.48 -15.83
CA ARG A 13 -19.77 -14.33 -16.04
C ARG A 13 -20.47 -13.99 -14.73
N SER A 14 -20.05 -14.62 -13.64
CA SER A 14 -20.49 -14.30 -12.29
C SER A 14 -19.30 -14.09 -11.35
N TRP A 15 -19.55 -13.35 -10.28
CA TRP A 15 -18.57 -12.96 -9.29
C TRP A 15 -19.12 -13.18 -7.89
N SER A 16 -18.25 -13.59 -6.96
CA SER A 16 -18.60 -13.63 -5.55
C SER A 16 -18.87 -12.21 -5.02
N THR A 17 -19.55 -12.10 -3.88
CA THR A 17 -19.62 -10.84 -3.15
C THR A 17 -18.19 -10.32 -2.89
N PRO A 18 -17.88 -9.05 -3.23
CA PRO A 18 -16.58 -8.49 -2.96
C PRO A 18 -16.28 -8.49 -1.46
N SER A 19 -15.04 -8.83 -1.10
CA SER A 19 -14.54 -8.79 0.28
C SER A 19 -13.34 -7.84 0.39
N MET A 20 -13.27 -7.14 1.52
CA MET A 20 -12.19 -6.21 1.81
C MET A 20 -10.94 -6.98 2.24
N VAL A 21 -9.78 -6.64 1.69
CA VAL A 21 -8.49 -7.19 2.09
C VAL A 21 -7.83 -6.23 3.09
N VAL A 22 -8.08 -6.45 4.38
CA VAL A 22 -7.63 -5.57 5.49
C VAL A 22 -6.12 -5.33 5.48
N THR A 23 -5.34 -6.31 5.02
CA THR A 23 -3.88 -6.24 4.95
C THR A 23 -3.36 -5.42 3.77
N LEU A 24 -4.23 -4.88 2.90
CA LEU A 24 -3.87 -4.08 1.73
C LEU A 24 -4.55 -2.70 1.80
N PRO A 25 -4.02 -1.77 2.61
CA PRO A 25 -4.53 -0.40 2.63
C PRO A 25 -4.32 0.26 1.27
N ASN A 26 -5.22 1.15 0.91
CA ASN A 26 -5.12 1.91 -0.33
C ASN A 26 -5.81 3.29 -0.18
N PRO A 27 -5.19 4.41 -0.59
CA PRO A 27 -5.73 5.76 -0.43
C PRO A 27 -6.82 6.10 -1.47
N ASP A 28 -7.47 5.09 -2.04
CA ASP A 28 -8.42 5.20 -3.17
C ASP A 28 -7.67 5.66 -4.44
N SER A 29 -6.65 4.86 -4.76
CA SER A 29 -5.84 4.86 -5.97
C SER A 29 -6.02 3.52 -6.70
N ARG A 30 -5.74 3.52 -8.00
CA ARG A 30 -5.83 2.33 -8.83
C ARG A 30 -4.82 1.27 -8.38
N VAL A 31 -5.15 0.00 -8.60
CA VAL A 31 -4.26 -1.14 -8.42
C VAL A 31 -4.08 -1.90 -9.74
N ALA A 32 -2.99 -2.64 -9.87
CA ALA A 32 -2.74 -3.54 -10.98
C ALA A 32 -2.39 -4.94 -10.50
N LEU A 33 -2.92 -5.96 -11.16
CA LEU A 33 -2.74 -7.37 -10.81
C LEU A 33 -2.23 -8.13 -12.04
N LEU A 34 -1.21 -8.96 -11.87
CA LEU A 34 -0.64 -9.79 -12.94
C LEU A 34 -0.35 -11.19 -12.41
N LYS A 35 -0.79 -12.23 -13.14
CA LYS A 35 -0.31 -13.59 -12.90
C LYS A 35 1.02 -13.77 -13.63
N LEU A 36 2.06 -14.13 -12.88
CA LEU A 36 3.40 -14.36 -13.37
C LEU A 36 3.52 -15.74 -14.03
N SER A 37 4.54 -15.92 -14.87
CA SER A 37 4.83 -17.17 -15.60
C SER A 37 5.07 -18.36 -14.68
N ASN A 38 5.59 -18.12 -13.47
CA ASN A 38 5.79 -19.13 -12.44
C ASN A 38 4.51 -19.48 -11.64
N GLY A 39 3.38 -18.85 -11.95
CA GLY A 39 2.09 -19.09 -11.32
C GLY A 39 1.77 -18.20 -10.11
N LEU A 40 2.73 -17.45 -9.57
CA LEU A 40 2.48 -16.44 -8.54
C LEU A 40 1.67 -15.27 -9.10
N VAL A 41 1.15 -14.44 -8.20
CA VAL A 41 0.40 -13.22 -8.53
C VAL A 41 1.14 -12.01 -7.98
N ALA A 42 1.40 -11.02 -8.84
CA ALA A 42 1.93 -9.72 -8.49
C ALA A 42 0.83 -8.67 -8.42
N LEU A 43 0.89 -7.82 -7.39
CA LEU A 43 0.01 -6.68 -7.18
C LEU A 43 0.85 -5.41 -7.02
N ALA A 44 0.50 -4.36 -7.76
CA ALA A 44 1.00 -3.01 -7.56
C ALA A 44 -0.10 -2.11 -7.00
N PHE A 45 0.16 -1.43 -5.88
CA PHE A 45 -0.80 -0.57 -5.19
C PHE A 45 -0.10 0.47 -4.31
N ASN A 46 -0.78 1.58 -3.99
CA ASN A 46 -0.28 2.54 -3.00
C ASN A 46 -0.54 2.01 -1.58
N ASP A 47 0.51 1.61 -0.86
CA ASP A 47 0.43 0.90 0.43
C ASP A 47 0.35 1.86 1.62
N HIS A 48 -0.73 2.63 1.67
CA HIS A 48 -1.04 3.50 2.80
C HIS A 48 -2.54 3.82 2.89
N GLN A 49 -2.98 4.30 4.06
CA GLN A 49 -4.32 4.85 4.20
C GLN A 49 -4.36 6.29 3.68
N ARG A 50 -5.55 6.75 3.28
CA ARG A 50 -5.71 8.13 2.83
C ARG A 50 -5.40 9.07 4.01
N PRO A 51 -4.40 9.96 3.90
CA PRO A 51 -4.09 10.90 4.97
C PRO A 51 -5.22 11.91 5.14
N ILE A 52 -5.53 12.26 6.39
CA ILE A 52 -6.44 13.35 6.73
C ILE A 52 -5.58 14.60 6.94
N ALA A 53 -5.75 15.63 6.10
CA ALA A 53 -5.15 16.92 6.36
C ALA A 53 -6.05 17.71 7.31
N VAL A 54 -5.44 18.25 8.35
CA VAL A 54 -6.07 19.25 9.22
C VAL A 54 -5.87 20.62 8.56
N LEU A 55 -6.86 21.12 7.83
CA LEU A 55 -6.81 22.45 7.23
C LEU A 55 -7.13 23.49 8.32
N GLY A 56 -6.19 24.37 8.63
CA GLY A 56 -6.49 25.59 9.38
C GLY A 56 -5.93 25.73 10.79
N ALA A 57 -4.74 25.21 11.11
CA ALA A 57 -3.96 25.79 12.21
C ALA A 57 -3.27 27.08 11.73
N ALA A 58 -4.05 28.08 11.31
CA ALA A 58 -3.54 29.43 11.16
C ALA A 58 -3.26 29.96 12.57
N SER A 59 -2.04 30.42 12.79
CA SER A 59 -1.49 30.98 14.02
C SER A 59 -2.13 32.34 14.39
N GLY A 60 -3.47 32.39 14.46
CA GLY A 60 -4.21 33.56 14.91
C GLY A 60 -4.52 33.43 16.40
N GLU A 61 -3.85 34.22 17.23
CA GLU A 61 -4.28 34.46 18.61
C GLU A 61 -5.66 35.16 18.58
N GLY A 62 -6.72 34.40 18.86
CA GLY A 62 -8.08 34.93 18.97
C GLY A 62 -9.08 33.85 19.37
N GLU A 63 -10.06 34.21 20.20
CA GLU A 63 -11.08 33.29 20.80
C GLU A 63 -12.03 32.62 19.80
N ASN A 64 -11.87 32.85 18.49
CA ASN A 64 -12.59 32.16 17.42
C ASN A 64 -11.66 31.19 16.67
N ALA A 65 -11.08 30.23 17.37
CA ALA A 65 -10.48 29.05 16.75
C ALA A 65 -11.59 28.22 16.08
N THR A 66 -11.89 28.54 14.83
CA THR A 66 -12.75 27.70 13.98
C THR A 66 -12.17 26.30 13.94
N LYS A 67 -13.01 25.28 14.21
CA LYS A 67 -12.63 23.86 14.09
C LYS A 67 -11.86 23.68 12.77
N ALA A 68 -10.61 23.26 12.88
CA ALA A 68 -9.82 22.94 11.72
C ALA A 68 -10.62 21.95 10.86
N ALA A 69 -10.83 22.30 9.59
CA ALA A 69 -11.58 21.46 8.68
C ALA A 69 -10.69 20.28 8.32
N GLU A 70 -11.04 19.09 8.78
CA GLU A 70 -10.38 17.87 8.32
C GLU A 70 -10.83 17.58 6.88
N ALA A 71 -9.90 17.70 5.94
CA ALA A 71 -10.16 17.33 4.55
C ALA A 71 -9.29 16.12 4.18
N PRO A 72 -9.89 15.06 3.60
CA PRO A 72 -9.11 13.95 3.07
C PRO A 72 -8.17 14.45 1.97
N THR A 73 -6.87 14.18 2.10
CA THR A 73 -5.92 14.50 1.03
C THR A 73 -6.08 13.53 -0.13
N ARG A 74 -5.71 13.96 -1.34
CA ARG A 74 -5.61 13.08 -2.52
C ARG A 74 -4.19 12.51 -2.69
N GLU A 75 -3.44 12.43 -1.60
CA GLU A 75 -2.07 11.93 -1.63
C GLU A 75 -2.04 10.42 -1.94
N ARG A 76 -1.12 10.05 -2.83
CA ARG A 76 -0.88 8.73 -3.39
C ARG A 76 0.63 8.54 -3.46
N TYR A 77 1.23 8.14 -2.36
CA TYR A 77 2.66 7.83 -2.26
C TYR A 77 2.86 6.32 -2.08
N ARG A 78 4.13 5.87 -1.94
CA ARG A 78 4.50 4.47 -1.66
C ARG A 78 3.81 3.47 -2.59
N LEU A 79 4.06 3.58 -3.89
CA LEU A 79 3.64 2.55 -4.83
C LEU A 79 4.49 1.30 -4.57
N THR A 80 3.83 0.22 -4.14
CA THR A 80 4.44 -0.99 -3.63
C THR A 80 4.08 -2.16 -4.52
N VAL A 81 5.03 -3.08 -4.71
CA VAL A 81 4.82 -4.40 -5.31
C VAL A 81 4.71 -5.45 -4.21
N ALA A 82 3.64 -6.23 -4.25
CA ALA A 82 3.43 -7.38 -3.40
C ALA A 82 3.23 -8.65 -4.24
N LEU A 83 3.70 -9.79 -3.71
CA LEU A 83 3.51 -11.10 -4.31
C LEU A 83 2.61 -11.98 -3.45
N SER A 84 1.89 -12.88 -4.12
CA SER A 84 1.02 -13.88 -3.52
C SER A 84 1.11 -15.20 -4.27
N ALA A 85 1.05 -16.32 -3.54
CA ALA A 85 0.97 -17.66 -4.13
C ALA A 85 -0.45 -18.08 -4.47
N ASP A 86 -1.46 -17.48 -3.82
CA ASP A 86 -2.85 -17.94 -3.83
C ASP A 86 -3.88 -16.81 -4.02
N GLY A 87 -3.44 -15.54 -4.02
CA GLY A 87 -4.31 -14.36 -4.03
C GLY A 87 -4.90 -14.01 -2.66
N GLU A 88 -4.57 -14.77 -1.62
CA GLU A 88 -5.03 -14.59 -0.24
C GLU A 88 -3.93 -13.94 0.61
N GLY A 89 -2.74 -14.53 0.64
CA GLY A 89 -1.59 -14.05 1.39
C GLY A 89 -0.71 -13.12 0.57
N TRP A 90 -0.54 -11.86 1.01
CA TRP A 90 0.19 -10.82 0.29
C TRP A 90 1.45 -10.38 1.03
N HIS A 91 2.59 -10.48 0.35
CA HIS A 91 3.90 -10.14 0.90
C HIS A 91 4.51 -8.99 0.10
N ARG A 92 4.82 -7.86 0.77
CA ARG A 92 5.51 -6.72 0.12
C ARG A 92 6.94 -7.13 -0.22
N VAL A 93 7.36 -6.88 -1.46
CA VAL A 93 8.67 -7.30 -1.96
C VAL A 93 9.45 -6.17 -2.64
N GLY A 94 8.82 -5.04 -2.93
CA GLY A 94 9.51 -3.90 -3.53
C GLY A 94 8.70 -2.61 -3.44
N ILE A 95 9.39 -1.48 -3.49
CA ILE A 95 8.81 -0.14 -3.54
C ILE A 95 9.29 0.53 -4.83
N VAL A 96 8.36 1.11 -5.58
CA VAL A 96 8.63 1.88 -6.80
C VAL A 96 9.11 3.28 -6.43
N ASP A 97 10.19 3.74 -7.06
CA ASP A 97 10.82 5.05 -6.84
C ASP A 97 10.93 5.38 -5.33
N PRO A 98 11.70 4.58 -4.56
CA PRO A 98 11.83 4.83 -3.13
C PRO A 98 12.39 6.24 -2.90
N PRO A 99 11.88 7.00 -1.91
CA PRO A 99 12.35 8.35 -1.65
C PRO A 99 13.87 8.36 -1.44
N ALA A 100 14.55 9.34 -2.02
CA ALA A 100 16.00 9.46 -1.91
C ALA A 100 16.41 9.48 -0.42
N GLY A 101 17.28 8.54 -0.02
CA GLY A 101 17.71 8.39 1.38
C GLY A 101 16.86 7.46 2.23
N SER A 102 15.78 6.86 1.70
CA SER A 102 15.15 5.70 2.34
C SER A 102 16.08 4.49 2.21
N SER A 103 16.89 4.25 3.24
CA SER A 103 17.51 2.94 3.42
C SER A 103 16.40 1.89 3.47
N GLU A 104 16.59 0.75 2.81
CA GLU A 104 15.73 -0.43 2.93
C GLU A 104 15.47 -0.72 4.42
N GLY A 105 14.27 -0.39 4.92
CA GLY A 105 13.86 -0.63 6.30
C GLY A 105 13.64 0.60 7.19
N GLY A 106 13.80 1.83 6.69
CA GLY A 106 13.39 3.03 7.43
C GLY A 106 11.89 3.31 7.30
N GLU A 107 11.09 2.99 8.32
CA GLU A 107 9.65 3.33 8.43
C GLU A 107 9.40 4.83 8.63
N GLN A 108 10.21 5.72 8.05
CA GLN A 108 9.92 7.14 8.15
C GLN A 108 8.85 7.48 7.12
N GLU A 109 7.61 7.49 7.60
CA GLU A 109 6.46 7.99 6.84
C GLU A 109 6.81 9.41 6.34
N PRO A 110 6.75 9.67 5.02
CA PRO A 110 6.95 11.01 4.52
C PRO A 110 5.94 11.93 5.20
N THR A 111 6.41 13.08 5.71
CA THR A 111 5.51 14.08 6.30
C THR A 111 4.55 14.55 5.19
N ALA A 112 3.24 14.40 5.43
CA ALA A 112 2.19 14.82 4.51
C ALA A 112 2.42 16.27 4.05
N GLY A 113 2.26 16.54 2.75
CA GLY A 113 2.65 17.81 2.17
C GLY A 113 2.53 17.88 0.65
N PHE A 114 2.03 19.02 0.18
CA PHE A 114 1.77 19.39 -1.22
C PHE A 114 3.02 19.56 -2.11
N GLN A 115 4.08 18.80 -1.87
CA GLN A 115 5.29 18.73 -2.71
C GLN A 115 5.84 17.31 -2.83
N GLN A 116 5.14 16.32 -2.29
CA GLN A 116 5.55 14.92 -2.39
C GLN A 116 5.20 14.36 -3.78
N PRO A 117 6.12 13.60 -4.40
CA PRO A 117 5.83 12.81 -5.58
C PRO A 117 4.58 11.93 -5.39
N GLN A 118 3.70 11.97 -6.37
CA GLN A 118 2.49 11.17 -6.44
C GLN A 118 2.70 10.06 -7.46
N PHE A 119 2.42 8.82 -7.07
CA PHE A 119 2.54 7.64 -7.92
C PHE A 119 1.16 7.05 -8.12
N GLN A 120 0.69 6.98 -9.37
CA GLN A 120 -0.69 6.65 -9.69
C GLN A 120 -0.80 5.69 -10.87
N TYR A 121 -1.95 5.04 -11.00
CA TYR A 121 -2.33 4.25 -12.18
C TYR A 121 -1.28 3.21 -12.59
N PRO A 122 -0.86 2.31 -11.67
CA PRO A 122 0.11 1.30 -12.02
C PRO A 122 -0.44 0.37 -13.11
N VAL A 123 0.48 -0.16 -13.91
CA VAL A 123 0.29 -1.29 -14.83
C VAL A 123 1.47 -2.24 -14.65
N LEU A 124 1.23 -3.54 -14.82
CA LEU A 124 2.25 -4.57 -14.64
C LEU A 124 2.49 -5.33 -15.94
N LEU A 125 3.76 -5.62 -16.23
CA LEU A 125 4.18 -6.50 -17.32
C LEU A 125 5.37 -7.35 -16.89
N GLU A 126 5.31 -8.65 -17.12
CA GLU A 126 6.48 -9.54 -16.99
C GLU A 126 7.21 -9.60 -18.34
N ARG A 127 8.53 -9.42 -18.32
CA ARG A 127 9.36 -9.50 -19.53
C ARG A 127 10.77 -9.95 -19.21
N ALA A 128 11.22 -11.03 -19.84
CA ALA A 128 12.62 -11.45 -19.89
C ALA A 128 13.34 -11.52 -18.51
N GLY A 129 12.65 -12.03 -17.48
CA GLY A 129 13.21 -12.10 -16.13
C GLY A 129 13.05 -10.83 -15.30
N SER A 130 12.29 -9.84 -15.80
CA SER A 130 11.95 -8.62 -15.08
C SER A 130 10.44 -8.48 -14.86
N LEU A 131 10.07 -7.84 -13.76
CA LEU A 131 8.74 -7.27 -13.55
C LEU A 131 8.80 -5.76 -13.80
N LEU A 132 8.09 -5.31 -14.83
CA LEU A 132 7.97 -3.91 -15.18
C LEU A 132 6.71 -3.32 -14.55
N VAL A 133 6.86 -2.17 -13.91
CA VAL A 133 5.77 -1.37 -13.35
C VAL A 133 5.72 -0.04 -14.08
N GLY A 134 4.75 0.11 -14.99
CA GLY A 134 4.46 1.41 -15.60
C GLY A 134 3.52 2.19 -14.68
N TYR A 135 3.72 3.49 -14.51
CA TYR A 135 2.88 4.31 -13.63
C TYR A 135 2.94 5.78 -14.03
N THR A 136 1.95 6.54 -13.57
CA THR A 136 1.93 8.00 -13.68
C THR A 136 2.61 8.61 -12.46
N TRP A 137 3.56 9.50 -12.71
CA TRP A 137 4.23 10.32 -11.71
C TRP A 137 3.78 11.76 -11.82
N ALA A 138 3.55 12.43 -10.70
CA ALA A 138 3.24 13.86 -10.67
C ALA A 138 3.78 14.51 -9.40
N VAL A 139 4.22 15.76 -9.49
CA VAL A 139 4.42 16.62 -8.32
C VAL A 139 3.23 17.56 -8.26
N LEU A 140 2.48 17.49 -7.17
CA LEU A 140 1.51 18.51 -6.85
C LEU A 140 2.30 19.71 -6.35
N SER A 141 1.99 20.91 -6.84
CA SER A 141 2.53 22.14 -6.28
C SER A 141 1.45 22.85 -5.48
N LYS A 142 1.88 23.68 -4.52
CA LYS A 142 0.98 24.50 -3.71
C LYS A 142 0.27 25.59 -4.52
N SER A 143 0.71 25.92 -5.73
CA SER A 143 0.29 27.14 -6.44
C SER A 143 -1.15 27.11 -7.00
N ALA A 144 -1.97 26.13 -6.64
CA ALA A 144 -3.41 26.13 -6.91
C ALA A 144 -4.19 26.93 -5.85
N ASP A 145 -3.59 27.97 -5.25
CA ASP A 145 -4.25 28.79 -4.23
C ASP A 145 -5.50 29.53 -4.74
N GLU A 146 -5.80 29.58 -6.05
CA GLU A 146 -7.01 30.29 -6.54
C GLU A 146 -7.74 29.67 -7.76
N ALA A 147 -7.33 28.52 -8.30
CA ALA A 147 -7.98 27.94 -9.48
C ALA A 147 -9.02 26.88 -9.10
N ASP A 148 -10.28 27.30 -9.04
CA ASP A 148 -11.50 26.46 -9.08
C ASP A 148 -11.48 25.20 -8.19
N MET A 149 -11.76 25.39 -6.90
CA MET A 149 -12.23 24.30 -6.04
C MET A 149 -13.53 23.64 -6.58
N ASP A 150 -14.28 24.33 -7.45
CA ASP A 150 -15.45 23.77 -8.15
C ASP A 150 -15.08 22.85 -9.34
N SER A 151 -13.87 22.94 -9.88
CA SER A 151 -13.42 22.06 -10.98
C SER A 151 -12.88 20.71 -10.49
N GLY A 152 -12.54 20.61 -9.20
CA GLY A 152 -11.93 19.41 -8.62
C GLY A 152 -10.54 19.06 -9.20
N ALA A 153 -9.92 19.94 -9.98
CA ALA A 153 -8.64 19.73 -10.63
C ALA A 153 -7.53 20.48 -9.89
N MET A 154 -6.79 19.78 -9.04
CA MET A 154 -5.49 20.30 -8.57
C MET A 154 -4.54 20.38 -9.76
N GLY A 155 -3.98 21.56 -10.01
CA GLY A 155 -2.94 21.76 -11.03
C GLY A 155 -1.69 20.98 -10.63
N ALA A 156 -1.49 19.80 -11.22
CA ALA A 156 -0.19 19.13 -11.14
C ALA A 156 0.77 19.89 -12.06
N GLU A 157 2.00 20.17 -11.60
CA GLU A 157 3.05 20.85 -12.38
C GLU A 157 3.68 19.95 -13.47
N GLY A 158 3.00 18.86 -13.81
CA GLY A 158 3.42 17.90 -14.83
C GLY A 158 2.93 16.51 -14.48
N TYR A 159 2.50 15.77 -15.50
CA TYR A 159 2.30 14.34 -15.43
C TYR A 159 3.37 13.68 -16.28
N GLU A 160 4.11 12.76 -15.69
CA GLU A 160 5.08 11.92 -16.40
C GLU A 160 4.59 10.47 -16.40
N LEU A 161 4.82 9.77 -17.51
CA LEU A 161 4.74 8.32 -17.53
C LEU A 161 6.13 7.78 -17.22
N ARG A 162 6.22 6.97 -16.18
CA ARG A 162 7.46 6.34 -15.73
C ARG A 162 7.35 4.82 -15.78
N LEU A 163 8.53 4.20 -15.79
CA LEU A 163 8.69 2.76 -15.79
C LEU A 163 9.71 2.41 -14.71
N ALA A 164 9.30 1.59 -13.75
CA ALA A 164 10.21 0.93 -12.82
C ALA A 164 10.41 -0.51 -13.27
N GLU A 165 11.65 -0.98 -13.17
CA GLU A 165 12.03 -2.35 -13.52
C GLU A 165 12.57 -3.04 -12.27
N PHE A 166 12.02 -4.21 -11.96
CA PHE A 166 12.50 -5.08 -10.90
C PHE A 166 13.08 -6.35 -11.51
N ASP A 167 14.26 -6.75 -11.05
CA ASP A 167 14.78 -8.09 -11.32
C ASP A 167 13.87 -9.12 -10.64
N LEU A 168 13.27 -10.02 -11.44
CA LEU A 168 12.27 -10.95 -10.94
C LEU A 168 12.90 -11.98 -10.01
N ALA A 169 14.15 -12.40 -10.26
CA ALA A 169 14.82 -13.36 -9.39
C ALA A 169 15.04 -12.79 -7.98
N ALA A 170 15.45 -11.52 -7.89
CA ALA A 170 15.60 -10.80 -6.64
C ALA A 170 14.26 -10.64 -5.90
N LEU A 171 13.18 -10.26 -6.61
CA LEU A 171 11.84 -10.18 -6.01
C LEU A 171 11.37 -11.53 -5.46
N LEU A 172 11.62 -12.62 -6.19
CA LEU A 172 11.24 -13.97 -5.77
C LEU A 172 12.05 -14.42 -4.55
N ALA A 173 13.35 -14.10 -4.50
CA ALA A 173 14.16 -14.37 -3.31
C ALA A 173 13.63 -13.62 -2.08
N GLY A 174 13.31 -12.33 -2.23
CA GLY A 174 12.69 -11.53 -1.17
C GLY A 174 11.34 -12.07 -0.72
N PHE A 175 10.51 -12.53 -1.66
CA PHE A 175 9.23 -13.18 -1.35
C PHE A 175 9.40 -14.42 -0.47
N GLU A 176 10.33 -15.29 -0.84
CA GLU A 176 10.61 -16.52 -0.09
C GLU A 176 11.12 -16.22 1.32
N GLU A 177 11.99 -15.21 1.47
CA GLU A 177 12.47 -14.78 2.77
C GLU A 177 11.34 -14.24 3.66
N VAL A 178 10.52 -13.32 3.13
CA VAL A 178 9.40 -12.72 3.87
C VAL A 178 8.37 -13.79 4.25
N ARG A 179 8.08 -14.73 3.35
CA ARG A 179 7.17 -15.86 3.61
C ARG A 179 7.72 -16.77 4.70
N ALA A 180 8.99 -17.17 4.62
CA ALA A 180 9.63 -18.01 5.62
C ALA A 180 9.67 -17.32 7.00
N ARG A 181 9.92 -16.00 7.03
CA ARG A 181 9.86 -15.21 8.27
C ARG A 181 8.46 -15.19 8.87
N ALA A 182 7.43 -14.95 8.06
CA ALA A 182 6.04 -14.94 8.52
C ALA A 182 5.63 -16.30 9.12
N GLU A 183 6.03 -17.39 8.47
CA GLU A 183 5.75 -18.75 8.95
C GLU A 183 6.44 -19.04 10.30
N ARG A 184 7.72 -18.66 10.44
CA ARG A 184 8.43 -18.78 11.73
C ARG A 184 7.75 -18.01 12.85
N LEU A 185 7.29 -16.79 12.58
CA LEU A 185 6.58 -15.97 13.56
C LEU A 185 5.25 -16.60 13.97
N ARG A 186 4.51 -17.18 13.02
CA ARG A 186 3.27 -17.91 13.30
C ARG A 186 3.51 -19.11 14.20
N GLN A 187 4.49 -19.95 13.86
CA GLN A 187 4.86 -21.12 14.67
C GLN A 187 5.27 -20.73 16.09
N GLN A 188 6.05 -19.65 16.24
CA GLN A 188 6.42 -19.13 17.56
C GLN A 188 5.20 -18.63 18.36
N ALA A 189 4.24 -17.97 17.72
CA ALA A 189 3.02 -17.52 18.37
C ALA A 189 2.14 -18.69 18.83
N GLU A 190 2.01 -19.74 18.01
CA GLU A 190 1.28 -20.97 18.36
C GLU A 190 1.93 -21.69 19.54
N LEU A 191 3.27 -21.83 19.54
CA LEU A 191 4.01 -22.41 20.68
C LEU A 191 3.82 -21.61 21.97
N ARG A 192 3.87 -20.27 21.89
CA ARG A 192 3.62 -19.40 23.05
C ARG A 192 2.21 -19.55 23.59
N ARG A 193 1.21 -19.63 22.70
CA ARG A 193 -0.19 -19.85 23.09
C ARG A 193 -0.37 -21.22 23.78
N ALA A 194 0.18 -22.29 23.20
CA ALA A 194 0.11 -23.61 23.78
C ALA A 194 0.79 -23.67 25.16
N ALA A 195 1.94 -23.01 25.32
CA ALA A 195 2.63 -22.91 26.61
C ALA A 195 1.80 -22.15 27.65
N ALA A 196 1.12 -21.06 27.27
CA ALA A 196 0.24 -20.30 28.16
C ALA A 196 -0.99 -21.11 28.59
N GLU A 197 -1.60 -21.85 27.66
CA GLU A 197 -2.74 -22.74 27.96
C GLU A 197 -2.32 -23.89 28.89
N ALA A 198 -1.15 -24.48 28.68
CA ALA A 198 -0.60 -25.52 29.55
C ALA A 198 -0.29 -25.00 30.97
N ALA A 199 0.29 -23.79 31.08
CA ALA A 199 0.55 -23.16 32.37
C ALA A 199 -0.76 -22.91 33.15
N LYS A 200 -1.79 -22.39 32.47
CA LYS A 200 -3.11 -22.17 33.08
C LYS A 200 -3.76 -23.48 33.54
N ALA A 201 -3.64 -24.56 32.76
CA ALA A 201 -4.16 -25.87 33.15
C ALA A 201 -3.42 -26.45 34.36
N ALA A 202 -2.10 -26.27 34.43
CA ALA A 202 -1.29 -26.71 35.56
C ALA A 202 -1.60 -25.92 36.85
N GLU A 203 -1.95 -24.64 36.74
CA GLU A 203 -2.39 -23.84 37.88
C GLU A 203 -3.79 -24.28 38.37
N ALA A 204 -4.73 -24.50 37.45
CA ALA A 204 -6.06 -25.00 37.79
C ALA A 204 -6.03 -26.38 38.46
N ALA A 205 -5.08 -27.25 38.11
CA ALA A 205 -4.92 -28.56 38.73
C ALA A 205 -4.33 -28.52 40.16
N LYS A 206 -3.79 -27.38 40.59
CA LYS A 206 -3.27 -27.17 41.95
C LYS A 206 -4.32 -26.61 42.92
N ALA A 207 -5.43 -26.08 42.41
CA ALA A 207 -6.53 -25.50 43.18
C ALA A 207 -7.58 -26.58 43.52
#